data_AF-A0A853ELK3-F1
#
_entry.id   AF-A0A853ELK3-F1
#
_cell.length_a   1.000
_cell.length_b   1.000
_cell.length_c   1.000
_cell.angle_alpha   90.00
_cell.angle_beta   90.00
_cell.angle_gamma   90.00
#
_symmetry.space_group_name_H-M   'P 1'
#
loop_
_entity.id
_entity.type
_entity.pdbx_description
1 polymer ?
#
loop_
_entity_poly.entity_id
_entity_poly.type
_entity_poly.pdbx_seq_one_letter_code
_entity_poly.pdbx_strand_id
1 'polypeptide(L)'
;MRSRTLFAIPALVALTVGLTACRNYEPLAVEPIEPSASASSEDSPAPSGEPSASASPTPGKPSAAPSETPRPTRISDLAVGDCTLENSAAADGESVSEVSVVDCETPHDREVISIGQSSLGAYDETALTSEIDTACSTALIEYMGGSVGDFSTSYMYPSQNAWDAGNHSYYCFATTKDGSQSTGSVKNGPTTTGESGVPTAGPATKKPETT
;
A
#
# COMPACT_ATOMS: atom_id res chain seq x y z
N MET A 1 -43.62 18.74 59.80
CA MET A 1 -43.45 17.54 60.65
C MET A 1 -42.93 16.41 59.77
N ARG A 2 -41.79 15.79 60.16
CA ARG A 2 -41.34 14.39 59.92
C ARG A 2 -41.30 13.90 58.46
N SER A 3 -40.25 13.28 57.92
CA SER A 3 -39.02 12.71 58.48
C SER A 3 -38.01 12.52 57.34
N ARG A 4 -36.73 12.78 57.65
CA ARG A 4 -35.58 12.34 56.85
C ARG A 4 -35.29 10.87 57.19
N THR A 5 -35.09 10.01 56.18
CA THR A 5 -34.45 8.71 56.38
C THR A 5 -33.29 8.60 55.41
N LEU A 6 -32.09 8.87 55.93
CA LEU A 6 -30.81 8.57 55.33
C LEU A 6 -30.61 7.06 55.37
N PHE A 7 -30.43 6.42 54.21
CA PHE A 7 -29.85 5.07 54.15
C PHE A 7 -28.40 5.20 53.68
N ALA A 8 -27.50 5.06 54.64
CA ALA A 8 -26.07 4.89 54.42
C ALA A 8 -25.82 3.50 53.83
N ILE A 9 -25.24 3.45 52.62
CA ILE A 9 -24.76 2.20 52.03
C ILE A 9 -23.30 2.03 52.48
N PRO A 10 -22.96 0.97 53.25
CA PRO A 10 -21.57 0.70 53.57
C PRO A 10 -20.85 0.16 52.33
N ALA A 11 -19.90 0.96 51.84
CA ALA A 11 -18.90 0.51 50.87
C ALA A 11 -17.98 -0.51 51.53
N LEU A 12 -17.96 -1.74 51.00
CA LEU A 12 -17.04 -2.79 51.42
C LEU A 12 -16.40 -3.39 50.16
N VAL A 13 -15.42 -2.67 49.63
CA VAL A 13 -14.56 -3.16 48.54
C VAL A 13 -13.31 -3.76 49.18
N ALA A 14 -13.26 -5.09 49.21
CA ALA A 14 -12.08 -5.83 49.62
C ALA A 14 -11.04 -5.80 48.48
N LEU A 15 -10.01 -4.96 48.62
CA LEU A 15 -8.83 -4.96 47.76
C LEU A 15 -7.88 -6.09 48.18
N THR A 16 -7.91 -7.21 47.46
CA THR A 16 -6.90 -8.26 47.57
C THR A 16 -5.67 -7.88 46.73
N VAL A 17 -4.62 -7.41 47.39
CA VAL A 17 -3.29 -7.22 46.78
C VAL A 17 -2.59 -8.57 46.68
N GLY A 18 -2.55 -9.13 45.48
CA GLY A 18 -1.76 -10.33 45.17
C GLY A 18 -0.36 -9.95 44.71
N LEU A 19 0.60 -9.84 45.63
CA LEU A 19 2.03 -9.71 45.36
C LEU A 19 2.68 -11.09 45.49
N THR A 20 2.83 -11.80 44.37
CA THR A 20 3.65 -13.02 44.30
C THR A 20 4.70 -12.84 43.21
N ALA A 21 5.80 -12.19 43.57
CA ALA A 21 7.01 -12.16 42.76
C ALA A 21 8.14 -12.82 43.56
N CYS A 22 8.24 -14.15 43.45
CA CYS A 22 9.46 -14.87 43.79
C CYS A 22 9.98 -15.50 42.49
N ARG A 23 10.85 -14.77 41.80
CA ARG A 23 11.89 -15.42 40.99
C ARG A 23 13.15 -14.58 41.05
N ASN A 24 14.06 -15.04 41.90
CA ASN A 24 15.46 -14.69 41.90
C ASN A 24 15.99 -14.71 40.46
N TYR A 25 16.39 -13.54 39.96
CA TYR A 25 17.20 -13.41 38.77
C TYR A 25 18.66 -13.51 39.23
N GLU A 26 19.27 -14.65 38.97
CA GLU A 26 20.70 -14.88 39.15
C GLU A 26 21.41 -14.27 37.92
N PRO A 27 22.24 -13.22 38.06
CA PRO A 27 22.96 -12.68 36.91
C PRO A 27 24.13 -13.61 36.59
N LEU A 28 24.00 -14.40 35.52
CA LEU A 28 25.16 -15.01 34.88
C LEU A 28 26.01 -13.88 34.30
N ALA A 29 27.23 -13.78 34.81
CA ALA A 29 28.25 -12.86 34.34
C ALA A 29 28.50 -13.10 32.83
N VAL A 30 28.27 -12.08 32.02
CA VAL A 30 28.76 -12.00 30.64
C VAL A 30 30.21 -11.51 30.70
N GLU A 31 31.11 -12.30 30.14
CA GLU A 31 32.50 -11.91 29.96
C GLU A 31 32.63 -10.83 28.88
N PRO A 32 33.48 -9.80 29.08
CA PRO A 32 33.69 -8.76 28.07
C PRO A 32 34.50 -9.31 26.89
N ILE A 33 33.92 -9.25 25.70
CA ILE A 33 34.64 -9.43 24.43
C ILE A 33 35.23 -8.07 24.09
N GLU A 34 36.46 -7.82 24.51
CA GLU A 34 37.27 -6.70 24.03
C GLU A 34 38.21 -7.16 22.90
N PRO A 35 38.49 -6.28 21.91
CA PRO A 35 38.99 -6.64 20.61
C PRO A 35 40.52 -6.76 20.59
N SER A 36 41.06 -7.58 19.70
CA SER A 36 42.48 -7.49 19.32
C SER A 36 42.67 -7.83 17.85
N ALA A 37 42.88 -6.76 17.10
CA ALA A 37 43.52 -6.76 15.80
C ALA A 37 44.98 -7.21 15.92
N SER A 38 45.46 -7.96 14.91
CA SER A 38 46.84 -8.13 14.40
C SER A 38 46.93 -9.53 13.75
N ALA A 39 47.57 -9.79 12.62
CA ALA A 39 48.25 -8.98 11.61
C ALA A 39 48.49 -9.89 10.38
N SER A 40 48.53 -9.27 9.20
CA SER A 40 49.33 -9.55 7.99
C SER A 40 49.66 -10.98 7.55
N SER A 41 49.35 -11.26 6.28
CA SER A 41 50.33 -11.71 5.28
C SER A 41 49.89 -11.27 3.88
N GLU A 42 50.75 -10.51 3.21
CA GLU A 42 50.63 -10.10 1.81
C GLU A 42 51.21 -11.15 0.85
N ASP A 43 50.83 -10.98 -0.42
CA ASP A 43 51.61 -11.29 -1.63
C ASP A 43 51.51 -12.69 -2.27
N SER A 44 50.81 -12.77 -3.42
CA SER A 44 51.47 -12.89 -4.74
C SER A 44 50.45 -13.02 -5.91
N PRO A 45 50.86 -12.75 -7.18
CA PRO A 45 50.01 -12.20 -8.23
C PRO A 45 49.37 -13.21 -9.22
N ALA A 46 48.45 -12.68 -10.03
CA ALA A 46 47.76 -13.32 -11.15
C ALA A 46 48.71 -13.85 -12.25
N PRO A 47 48.25 -14.77 -13.12
CA PRO A 47 47.71 -14.28 -14.38
C PRO A 47 46.53 -15.07 -14.99
N SER A 48 45.67 -14.30 -15.67
CA SER A 48 44.99 -14.54 -16.96
C SER A 48 44.51 -15.95 -17.34
N GLY A 49 43.19 -16.09 -17.53
CA GLY A 49 42.60 -17.20 -18.28
C GLY A 49 41.07 -17.14 -18.35
N GLU A 50 40.52 -16.23 -19.16
CA GLU A 50 39.24 -16.49 -19.84
C GLU A 50 39.51 -17.44 -21.02
N PRO A 51 38.61 -18.40 -21.32
CA PRO A 51 37.46 -18.05 -22.16
C PRO A 51 36.11 -18.66 -21.74
N SER A 52 35.10 -17.84 -21.90
CA SER A 52 33.74 -18.11 -22.41
C SER A 52 33.37 -19.57 -22.76
N ALA A 53 32.33 -20.08 -22.09
CA ALA A 53 31.40 -21.06 -22.65
C ALA A 53 30.01 -20.95 -21.98
N SER A 54 29.15 -20.14 -22.58
CA SER A 54 27.72 -20.39 -22.82
C SER A 54 26.93 -21.20 -21.77
N ALA A 55 26.36 -20.51 -20.78
CA ALA A 55 25.10 -20.95 -20.19
C ALA A 55 23.98 -20.08 -20.78
N SER A 56 23.30 -20.61 -21.80
CA SER A 56 22.04 -20.07 -22.29
C SER A 56 21.05 -19.94 -21.13
N PRO A 57 20.45 -18.77 -20.86
CA PRO A 57 19.23 -18.77 -20.05
C PRO A 57 18.13 -19.39 -20.90
N THR A 58 17.70 -20.59 -20.52
CA THR A 58 16.47 -21.22 -21.02
C THR A 58 15.32 -20.21 -20.93
N PRO A 59 14.65 -19.86 -22.05
CA PRO A 59 13.37 -19.17 -22.00
C PRO A 59 12.33 -20.17 -21.46
N GLY A 60 11.84 -19.95 -20.25
CA GLY A 60 10.82 -20.84 -19.70
C GLY A 60 10.65 -20.77 -18.19
N LYS A 61 10.16 -19.64 -17.68
CA LYS A 61 9.19 -19.69 -16.59
C LYS A 61 7.95 -18.94 -17.05
N PRO A 62 6.80 -19.62 -17.23
CA PRO A 62 5.54 -18.94 -17.46
C PRO A 62 5.37 -17.84 -16.42
N SER A 63 5.03 -16.65 -16.91
CA SER A 63 4.42 -15.58 -16.13
C SER A 63 3.48 -16.21 -15.11
N ALA A 64 3.74 -15.95 -13.83
CA ALA A 64 2.93 -16.49 -12.75
C ALA A 64 1.45 -16.25 -13.08
N ALA A 65 0.64 -17.29 -12.98
CA ALA A 65 -0.80 -17.15 -13.10
C ALA A 65 -1.28 -16.07 -12.10
N PRO A 66 -2.28 -15.26 -12.47
CA PRO A 66 -2.88 -14.31 -11.54
C PRO A 66 -3.29 -15.06 -10.28
N SER A 67 -2.75 -14.63 -9.14
CA SER A 67 -3.06 -15.26 -7.86
C SER A 67 -4.36 -14.68 -7.35
N GLU A 68 -5.43 -15.46 -7.43
CA GLU A 68 -6.78 -15.11 -6.96
C GLU A 68 -6.88 -15.06 -5.41
N THR A 69 -5.82 -15.44 -4.69
CA THR A 69 -5.81 -15.45 -3.22
C THR A 69 -5.33 -14.11 -2.67
N PRO A 70 -6.11 -13.43 -1.80
CA PRO A 70 -5.69 -12.19 -1.17
C PRO A 70 -4.42 -12.38 -0.34
N ARG A 71 -3.45 -11.50 -0.56
CA ARG A 71 -2.17 -11.46 0.15
C ARG A 71 -2.18 -10.34 1.19
N PRO A 72 -1.98 -10.65 2.49
CA PRO A 72 -1.76 -9.63 3.50
C PRO A 72 -0.47 -8.86 3.21
N THR A 73 -0.57 -7.53 3.15
CA THR A 73 0.52 -6.62 2.80
C THR A 73 0.50 -5.39 3.70
N ARG A 74 1.64 -5.05 4.32
CA ARG A 74 1.75 -3.82 5.12
C ARG A 74 1.50 -2.63 4.21
N ILE A 75 0.91 -1.56 4.76
CA ILE A 75 0.70 -0.33 4.00
C ILE A 75 2.03 0.20 3.45
N SER A 76 3.10 0.14 4.24
CA SER A 76 4.45 0.55 3.85
C SER A 76 5.07 -0.26 2.71
N ASP A 77 4.55 -1.45 2.44
CA ASP A 77 5.03 -2.36 1.38
C ASP A 77 4.17 -2.27 0.10
N LEU A 78 3.13 -1.43 0.08
CA LEU A 78 2.30 -1.22 -1.11
C LEU A 78 3.11 -0.54 -2.21
N ALA A 79 2.82 -0.96 -3.45
CA ALA A 79 3.37 -0.38 -4.66
C ALA A 79 2.26 0.23 -5.52
N VAL A 80 2.62 1.22 -6.34
CA VAL A 80 1.72 1.75 -7.38
C VAL A 80 1.34 0.62 -8.33
N GLY A 81 0.03 0.46 -8.55
CA GLY A 81 -0.58 -0.63 -9.31
C GLY A 81 -1.06 -1.81 -8.46
N ASP A 82 -0.82 -1.83 -7.14
CA ASP A 82 -1.41 -2.85 -6.28
C ASP A 82 -2.93 -2.64 -6.16
N CYS A 83 -3.67 -3.72 -6.40
CA CYS A 83 -5.12 -3.77 -6.25
C CYS A 83 -5.48 -4.37 -4.89
N THR A 84 -6.31 -3.68 -4.13
CA THR A 84 -6.60 -3.99 -2.72
C THR A 84 -8.08 -4.21 -2.49
N LEU A 85 -8.38 -5.14 -1.60
CA LEU A 85 -9.69 -5.28 -1.01
C LEU A 85 -9.83 -4.27 0.13
N GLU A 86 -11.02 -3.70 0.30
CA GLU A 86 -11.38 -2.93 1.49
C GLU A 86 -11.10 -3.79 2.72
N ASN A 87 -10.18 -3.33 3.56
CA ASN A 87 -9.83 -4.05 4.75
C ASN A 87 -11.00 -3.97 5.74
N SER A 88 -11.67 -5.10 5.97
CA SER A 88 -12.70 -5.29 7.00
C SER A 88 -12.17 -5.16 8.44
N ALA A 89 -10.87 -4.88 8.62
CA ALA A 89 -10.23 -4.67 9.93
C ALA A 89 -9.95 -3.19 10.27
N ALA A 90 -10.43 -2.24 9.47
CA ALA A 90 -10.36 -0.82 9.79
C ALA A 90 -11.75 -0.28 10.11
N ALA A 91 -12.20 -0.47 11.35
CA ALA A 91 -13.33 0.30 11.85
C ALA A 91 -12.89 1.77 11.98
N ASP A 92 -13.83 2.68 11.78
CA ASP A 92 -13.64 4.13 11.81
C ASP A 92 -12.75 4.56 13.00
N GLY A 93 -11.54 5.05 12.71
CA GLY A 93 -10.60 5.55 13.71
C GLY A 93 -9.51 4.57 14.19
N GLU A 94 -9.45 3.34 13.68
CA GLU A 94 -8.35 2.40 13.96
C GLU A 94 -7.23 2.51 12.92
N SER A 95 -5.98 2.50 13.41
CA SER A 95 -4.78 2.52 12.58
C SER A 95 -4.68 1.26 11.72
N VAL A 96 -4.99 1.39 10.45
CA VAL A 96 -4.80 0.32 9.45
C VAL A 96 -3.31 0.07 9.31
N SER A 97 -2.87 -1.17 9.55
CA SER A 97 -1.44 -1.55 9.41
C SER A 97 -1.19 -2.48 8.24
N GLU A 98 -2.24 -3.06 7.69
CA GLU A 98 -2.20 -4.08 6.64
C GLU A 98 -3.45 -4.00 5.78
N VAL A 99 -3.31 -4.35 4.50
CA VAL A 99 -4.41 -4.51 3.54
C VAL A 99 -4.25 -5.81 2.79
N SER A 100 -5.33 -6.29 2.18
CA SER A 100 -5.31 -7.49 1.35
C SER A 100 -5.10 -7.09 -0.11
N VAL A 101 -3.96 -7.46 -0.69
CA VAL A 101 -3.63 -7.25 -2.11
C VAL A 101 -4.09 -8.45 -2.92
N VAL A 102 -4.74 -8.21 -4.06
CA VAL A 102 -5.18 -9.23 -5.03
C VAL A 102 -4.66 -8.87 -6.42
N ASP A 103 -4.68 -9.83 -7.34
CA ASP A 103 -4.48 -9.53 -8.76
C ASP A 103 -5.59 -8.58 -9.25
N CYS A 104 -5.24 -7.57 -10.06
CA CYS A 104 -6.22 -6.59 -10.53
C CYS A 104 -7.32 -7.20 -11.41
N GLU A 105 -7.10 -8.35 -12.04
CA GLU A 105 -8.14 -9.10 -12.76
C GLU A 105 -9.14 -9.78 -11.81
N THR A 106 -8.87 -9.78 -10.51
CA THR A 106 -9.84 -10.13 -9.46
C THR A 106 -10.63 -8.87 -9.07
N PRO A 107 -11.95 -8.97 -8.84
CA PRO A 107 -12.73 -7.87 -8.29
C PRO A 107 -12.09 -7.29 -7.03
N HIS A 108 -11.82 -5.99 -7.03
CA HIS A 108 -11.15 -5.28 -5.94
C HIS A 108 -11.76 -3.90 -5.71
N ASP A 109 -11.54 -3.35 -4.52
CA ASP A 109 -12.18 -2.12 -4.08
C ASP A 109 -11.38 -0.88 -4.49
N ARG A 110 -10.04 -1.00 -4.50
CA ARG A 110 -9.16 0.14 -4.80
C ARG A 110 -7.86 -0.27 -5.47
N GLU A 111 -7.28 0.63 -6.26
CA GLU A 111 -5.94 0.49 -6.83
C GLU A 111 -5.02 1.63 -6.37
N VAL A 112 -3.79 1.31 -5.96
CA VAL A 112 -2.79 2.32 -5.59
C VAL A 112 -2.34 3.08 -6.84
N ILE A 113 -2.59 4.38 -6.91
CA ILE A 113 -2.25 5.23 -8.07
C ILE A 113 -1.01 6.10 -7.85
N SER A 114 -0.70 6.42 -6.59
CA SER A 114 0.48 7.20 -6.23
C SER A 114 0.82 7.02 -4.75
N ILE A 115 2.11 7.18 -4.43
CA ILE A 115 2.64 7.16 -3.07
C ILE A 115 3.55 8.39 -2.95
N GLY A 116 3.35 9.19 -1.91
CA GLY A 116 4.07 10.45 -1.71
C GLY A 116 4.46 10.69 -0.27
N GLN A 117 5.13 11.81 -0.03
CA GLN A 117 5.47 12.32 1.30
C GLN A 117 4.91 13.72 1.46
N SER A 118 4.35 14.02 2.63
CA SER A 118 3.84 15.35 2.92
C SER A 118 4.98 16.37 3.02
N SER A 119 4.71 17.60 2.59
CA SER A 119 5.67 18.71 2.70
C SER A 119 5.52 19.55 3.96
N LEU A 120 4.49 19.24 4.78
CA LEU A 120 4.21 19.97 6.01
C LEU A 120 5.33 19.80 7.04
N GLY A 121 5.64 20.87 7.77
CA GLY A 121 6.65 20.84 8.83
C GLY A 121 6.14 20.28 10.17
N ALA A 122 4.82 20.15 10.34
CA ALA A 122 4.18 19.65 11.55
C ALA A 122 2.84 19.00 11.18
N TYR A 123 2.35 18.09 12.04
CA TYR A 123 1.05 17.46 11.85
C TYR A 123 -0.06 18.48 12.07
N ASP A 124 -0.77 18.79 10.99
CA ASP A 124 -2.07 19.48 11.00
C ASP A 124 -2.97 18.70 10.05
N GLU A 125 -3.97 18.01 10.59
CA GLU A 125 -4.79 17.08 9.82
C GLU A 125 -5.57 17.77 8.68
N THR A 126 -6.02 19.01 8.90
CA THR A 126 -6.76 19.77 7.89
C THR A 126 -5.85 20.18 6.72
N ALA A 127 -4.65 20.68 7.03
CA ALA A 127 -3.65 21.01 6.02
C ALA A 127 -3.17 19.75 5.29
N LEU A 128 -2.96 18.66 6.02
CA LEU A 128 -2.47 17.39 5.47
C LEU A 128 -3.48 16.79 4.49
N THR A 129 -4.74 16.66 4.89
CA THR A 129 -5.79 16.14 4.02
C THR A 129 -6.02 17.03 2.80
N SER A 130 -5.93 18.37 2.94
CA SER A 130 -6.02 19.29 1.80
C SER A 130 -4.85 19.15 0.81
N GLU A 131 -3.62 18.94 1.31
CA GLU A 131 -2.44 18.70 0.48
C GLU A 131 -2.59 17.38 -0.29
N ILE A 132 -2.99 16.32 0.41
CA ILE A 132 -3.13 14.97 -0.14
C ILE A 132 -4.26 14.91 -1.16
N ASP A 133 -5.41 15.53 -0.89
CA ASP A 133 -6.56 15.56 -1.81
C ASP A 133 -6.17 16.15 -3.18
N THR A 134 -5.41 17.26 -3.15
CA THR A 134 -4.89 17.91 -4.36
C THR A 134 -3.91 16.99 -5.11
N ALA A 135 -2.99 16.36 -4.38
CA ALA A 135 -2.00 15.46 -4.95
C ALA A 135 -2.65 14.21 -5.57
N CYS A 136 -3.57 13.57 -4.85
CA CYS A 136 -4.24 12.36 -5.30
C CYS A 136 -5.16 12.63 -6.50
N SER A 137 -5.91 13.72 -6.49
CA SER A 137 -6.77 14.10 -7.62
C SER A 137 -5.96 14.29 -8.90
N THR A 138 -4.79 14.93 -8.79
CA THR A 138 -3.85 15.10 -9.92
C THR A 138 -3.32 13.75 -10.39
N ALA A 139 -2.87 12.91 -9.45
CA ALA A 139 -2.34 11.58 -9.76
C ALA A 139 -3.38 10.67 -10.45
N LEU A 140 -4.67 10.77 -10.11
CA LEU A 140 -5.72 9.97 -10.74
C LEU A 140 -5.85 10.30 -12.24
N ILE A 141 -5.88 11.60 -12.57
CA ILE A 141 -5.96 12.08 -13.95
C ILE A 141 -4.74 11.60 -14.74
N GLU A 142 -3.55 11.71 -14.17
CA GLU A 142 -2.31 11.27 -14.80
C GLU A 142 -2.25 9.75 -14.99
N TYR A 143 -2.62 8.98 -13.96
CA TYR A 143 -2.60 7.52 -13.98
C TYR A 143 -3.60 6.93 -14.98
N MET A 144 -4.78 7.54 -15.10
CA MET A 144 -5.80 7.14 -16.08
C MET A 144 -5.54 7.69 -17.49
N GLY A 145 -4.56 8.59 -17.66
CA GLY A 145 -4.26 9.20 -18.95
C GLY A 145 -5.29 10.23 -19.42
N GLY A 146 -6.03 10.86 -18.49
CA GLY A 146 -6.98 11.92 -18.81
C GLY A 146 -8.28 11.82 -18.01
N SER A 147 -9.39 11.50 -18.69
CA SER A 147 -10.72 11.50 -18.07
C SER A 147 -10.85 10.41 -17.00
N VAL A 148 -11.37 10.79 -15.83
CA VAL A 148 -11.50 9.89 -14.67
C VAL A 148 -12.82 9.13 -14.60
N GLY A 149 -13.78 9.39 -15.51
CA GLY A 149 -15.02 8.62 -15.65
C GLY A 149 -15.77 8.40 -14.33
N ASP A 150 -16.01 7.14 -13.98
CA ASP A 150 -16.70 6.71 -12.75
C ASP A 150 -15.75 6.52 -11.56
N PHE A 151 -14.50 6.97 -11.64
CA PHE A 151 -13.51 6.82 -10.58
C PHE A 151 -13.32 8.09 -9.75
N SER A 152 -13.00 7.94 -8.48
CA SER A 152 -12.63 8.99 -7.54
C SER A 152 -11.38 8.57 -6.77
N THR A 153 -10.87 9.45 -5.92
CA THR A 153 -9.76 9.14 -5.03
C THR A 153 -10.21 8.87 -3.61
N SER A 154 -9.48 7.98 -2.94
CA SER A 154 -9.40 7.87 -1.49
C SER A 154 -7.92 7.88 -1.09
N TYR A 155 -7.62 8.12 0.18
CA TYR A 155 -6.23 8.19 0.62
C TYR A 155 -6.01 7.66 2.03
N MET A 156 -4.79 7.17 2.28
CA MET A 156 -4.28 6.83 3.60
C MET A 156 -3.11 7.75 3.93
N TYR A 157 -3.04 8.20 5.18
CA TYR A 157 -2.03 9.11 5.70
C TYR A 157 -1.73 8.76 7.16
N PRO A 158 -0.59 9.19 7.72
CA PRO A 158 -0.17 8.79 9.05
C PRO A 158 -1.08 9.43 10.10
N SER A 159 -1.32 8.73 11.21
CA SER A 159 -1.83 9.37 12.42
C SER A 159 -0.76 10.30 13.00
N GLN A 160 -1.16 11.20 13.92
CA GLN A 160 -0.21 12.07 14.61
C GLN A 160 0.95 11.29 15.27
N ASN A 161 0.67 10.16 15.92
CA ASN A 161 1.73 9.35 16.55
C ASN A 161 2.72 8.76 15.52
N ALA A 162 2.24 8.36 14.34
CA ALA A 162 3.11 7.89 13.27
C ALA A 162 3.92 9.05 12.65
N TRP A 163 3.31 10.23 12.54
CA TRP A 163 3.98 11.46 12.11
C TRP A 163 5.12 11.85 13.05
N ASP A 164 4.86 11.84 14.36
CA ASP A 164 5.85 12.13 15.41
C ASP A 164 6.99 11.09 15.43
N ALA A 165 6.71 9.87 14.96
CA ALA A 165 7.72 8.83 14.74
C ALA A 165 8.46 8.96 13.38
N GLY A 166 8.16 9.98 12.59
CA GLY A 166 8.85 10.30 11.33
C GLY A 166 8.20 9.74 10.06
N ASN A 167 7.02 9.13 10.14
CA ASN A 167 6.29 8.72 8.94
C ASN A 167 5.46 9.87 8.40
N HIS A 168 5.88 10.42 7.25
CA HIS A 168 5.15 11.48 6.52
C HIS A 168 4.55 10.98 5.20
N SER A 169 4.48 9.65 5.01
CA SER A 169 4.05 9.05 3.75
C SER A 169 2.53 9.02 3.60
N TYR A 170 2.02 9.29 2.41
CA TYR A 170 0.61 9.11 2.06
C TYR A 170 0.46 8.23 0.81
N TYR A 171 -0.70 7.60 0.70
CA TYR A 171 -1.04 6.65 -0.36
C TYR A 171 -2.35 7.10 -1.00
N CYS A 172 -2.32 7.30 -2.31
CA CYS A 172 -3.48 7.66 -3.12
C CYS A 172 -4.03 6.40 -3.78
N PHE A 173 -5.35 6.22 -3.71
CA PHE A 173 -6.04 5.10 -4.33
C PHE A 173 -7.12 5.59 -5.28
N ALA A 174 -7.27 4.92 -6.42
CA ALA A 174 -8.46 5.02 -7.24
C ALA A 174 -9.55 4.09 -6.71
N THR A 175 -10.79 4.57 -6.65
CA THR A 175 -11.98 3.79 -6.28
C THR A 175 -13.11 4.11 -7.25
N THR A 176 -14.09 3.23 -7.39
CA THR A 176 -15.33 3.61 -8.08
C THR A 176 -16.12 4.62 -7.22
N LYS A 177 -16.84 5.54 -7.86
CA LYS A 177 -17.67 6.55 -7.17
C LYS A 177 -18.84 5.92 -6.43
N ASP A 178 -19.41 4.84 -6.97
CA ASP A 178 -20.55 4.13 -6.39
C ASP A 178 -20.14 3.09 -5.34
N GLY A 179 -18.84 2.93 -5.07
CA GLY A 179 -18.30 2.00 -4.08
C GLY A 179 -18.36 0.52 -4.49
N SER A 180 -18.68 0.23 -5.76
CA SER A 180 -18.62 -1.12 -6.32
C SER A 180 -17.17 -1.55 -6.61
N GLN A 181 -16.92 -2.85 -6.58
CA GLN A 181 -15.62 -3.39 -6.98
C GLN A 181 -15.38 -3.22 -8.48
N SER A 182 -14.15 -2.86 -8.84
CA SER A 182 -13.66 -2.85 -10.22
C SER A 182 -12.94 -4.16 -10.57
N THR A 183 -12.83 -4.44 -11.87
CA THR A 183 -12.02 -5.55 -12.40
C THR A 183 -11.12 -5.00 -13.50
N GLY A 184 -9.85 -5.38 -13.45
CA GLY A 184 -8.76 -4.78 -14.23
C GLY A 184 -8.19 -3.52 -13.56
N SER A 185 -6.97 -3.16 -13.94
CA SER A 185 -6.34 -1.90 -13.51
C SER A 185 -7.00 -0.70 -14.21
N VAL A 186 -7.12 0.42 -13.49
CA VAL A 186 -7.62 1.71 -13.99
C VAL A 186 -6.57 2.48 -14.81
N LYS A 187 -5.33 1.99 -14.87
CA LYS A 187 -4.22 2.63 -15.57
C LYS A 187 -4.53 2.79 -17.06
N ASN A 188 -4.31 4.00 -17.59
CA ASN A 188 -4.67 4.33 -18.98
C ASN A 188 -6.10 3.89 -19.31
N GLY A 189 -7.06 4.36 -18.49
CA GLY A 189 -8.48 4.03 -18.55
C GLY A 189 -9.05 4.10 -19.98
N PRO A 190 -10.24 3.49 -20.19
CA PRO A 190 -10.68 2.99 -21.49
C PRO A 190 -10.31 3.96 -22.59
N THR A 191 -9.26 3.58 -23.33
CA THR A 191 -8.71 4.45 -24.36
C THR A 191 -9.89 4.80 -25.25
N THR A 192 -10.20 6.10 -25.37
CA THR A 192 -10.82 6.58 -26.60
C THR A 192 -9.74 6.46 -27.67
N THR A 193 -9.39 5.22 -28.01
CA THR A 193 -8.73 4.89 -29.25
C THR A 193 -9.74 5.31 -30.30
N GLY A 194 -9.60 6.55 -30.75
CA GLY A 194 -10.16 6.98 -32.01
C GLY A 194 -9.76 5.91 -33.02
N GLU A 195 -10.78 5.36 -33.67
CA GLU A 195 -10.63 4.70 -34.95
C GLU A 195 -9.64 3.52 -34.93
N SER A 196 -10.18 2.34 -34.62
CA SER A 196 -9.96 1.23 -35.55
C SER A 196 -10.10 1.81 -36.96
N GLY A 197 -9.00 1.90 -37.68
CA GLY A 197 -8.99 2.08 -39.12
C GLY A 197 -9.79 0.95 -39.74
N VAL A 198 -11.11 1.13 -39.77
CA VAL A 198 -11.96 0.51 -40.76
C VAL A 198 -11.42 1.04 -42.07
N PRO A 199 -10.91 0.21 -43.00
CA PRO A 199 -10.66 0.69 -44.33
C PRO A 199 -11.99 1.24 -44.82
N THR A 200 -12.08 2.56 -44.99
CA THR A 200 -13.18 3.19 -45.70
C THR A 200 -13.15 2.57 -47.09
N ALA A 201 -13.97 1.55 -47.30
CA ALA A 201 -14.40 1.16 -48.63
C ALA A 201 -15.14 2.39 -49.16
N GLY A 202 -14.41 3.21 -49.92
CA GLY A 202 -14.99 4.34 -50.62
C GLY A 202 -16.20 3.86 -51.41
N PRO A 203 -17.27 4.67 -51.53
CA PRO A 203 -18.43 4.27 -52.29
C PRO A 203 -17.99 3.95 -53.72
N ALA A 204 -18.22 2.70 -54.14
CA ALA A 204 -18.07 2.30 -55.52
C ALA A 204 -18.97 3.18 -56.37
N THR A 205 -18.36 4.09 -57.13
CA THR A 205 -19.05 4.87 -58.16
C THR A 205 -19.60 3.88 -59.19
N LYS A 206 -20.91 3.63 -59.13
CA LYS A 206 -21.62 2.93 -60.19
C LYS A 206 -21.59 3.82 -61.42
N LYS A 207 -20.72 3.47 -62.38
CA LYS A 207 -20.68 4.06 -63.72
C LYS A 207 -22.09 4.00 -64.32
N PRO A 208 -22.64 5.09 -64.89
CA PRO A 208 -23.88 5.01 -65.64
C PRO A 208 -23.65 4.24 -66.94
N GLU A 209 -24.42 3.17 -67.15
CA GLU A 209 -24.57 2.57 -68.47
C GLU A 209 -25.31 3.55 -69.35
N THR A 210 -24.70 3.86 -70.50
CA THR A 210 -25.30 4.69 -71.55
C THR A 210 -25.94 3.74 -72.55
N THR A 211 -27.17 4.06 -72.95
CA THR A 211 -27.93 3.49 -74.07
C THR A 211 -27.10 3.29 -75.33
#